data_AF-A0A7K1BSE3-F1
#
_entry.id   AF-A0A7K1BSE3-F1
#
_cell.length_a   1.000
_cell.length_b   1.000
_cell.length_c   1.000
_cell.angle_alpha   90.00
_cell.angle_beta   90.00
_cell.angle_gamma   90.00
#
_symmetry.space_group_name_H-M   'P 1'
#
loop_
_entity.id
_entity.type
_entity.pdbx_description
1 polymer ?
#
loop_
_entity_poly.entity_id
_entity_poly.type
_entity_poly.pdbx_seq_one_letter_code
_entity_poly.pdbx_strand_id
1 'polypeptide(L)' 'MLRIAIPNKGSLSDDSIAILKEAGYRQRSDSRDLVLLDNDNGVEFYYLRPRDIA' A
#
# COMPACT_ATOMS: atom_id res chain seq x y z
N MET A 1 -2.52 15.78 0.78
CA MET A 1 -2.47 14.55 -0.03
C MET A 1 -1.24 13.77 0.39
N LEU A 2 -1.42 12.61 1.01
CA LEU A 2 -0.34 11.80 1.54
C LEU A 2 0.02 10.71 0.53
N ARG A 3 1.31 10.41 0.38
CA ARG A 3 1.78 9.29 -0.45
C ARG A 3 2.44 8.25 0.45
N ILE A 4 2.01 7.00 0.34
CA ILE A 4 2.51 5.90 1.16
C ILE A 4 3.10 4.82 0.24
N ALA A 5 4.38 4.50 0.44
CA ALA A 5 5.02 3.38 -0.23
C ALA A 5 4.90 2.11 0.63
N ILE A 6 4.42 1.02 0.04
CA ILE A 6 4.23 -0.28 0.68
C ILE A 6 5.07 -1.33 -0.06
N PRO A 7 5.73 -2.26 0.64
CA PRO A 7 6.39 -3.40 0.01
C PRO A 7 5.40 -4.22 -0.83
N ASN A 8 5.73 -4.49 -2.10
CA ASN A 8 4.90 -5.29 -2.98
C ASN A 8 5.17 -6.80 -2.89
N LYS A 9 6.19 -7.22 -2.13
CA LYS A 9 6.54 -8.62 -1.86
C LYS A 9 7.42 -8.73 -0.62
N GLY A 10 7.65 -9.96 -0.19
CA GLY A 10 8.51 -10.29 0.95
C GLY A 10 7.71 -10.40 2.25
N SER A 11 8.40 -10.72 3.34
CA SER A 11 7.78 -11.01 4.64
C SER A 11 6.94 -9.88 5.21
N LEU A 12 7.23 -8.62 4.85
CA LEU A 12 6.52 -7.45 5.39
C LEU A 12 5.34 -6.99 4.54
N SER A 13 5.13 -7.55 3.35
CA SER A 13 4.10 -7.07 2.41
C SER A 13 2.69 -7.24 2.99
N ASP A 14 2.35 -8.46 3.41
CA ASP A 14 0.99 -8.79 3.83
C ASP A 14 0.64 -8.14 5.16
N ASP A 15 1.59 -8.13 6.10
CA ASP A 15 1.44 -7.48 7.42
C ASP A 15 1.22 -5.97 7.29
N SER A 16 1.96 -5.31 6.38
CA SER A 16 1.80 -3.86 6.13
C SER A 16 0.42 -3.54 5.57
N ILE A 17 -0.10 -4.37 4.65
CA ILE A 17 -1.43 -4.22 4.07
C ILE A 17 -2.51 -4.47 5.11
N ALA A 18 -2.34 -5.49 5.96
CA ALA A 18 -3.27 -5.84 7.01
C ALA A 18 -3.48 -4.68 7.99
N ILE A 19 -2.39 -4.09 8.50
CA ILE A 19 -2.44 -2.95 9.42
C ILE A 19 -3.16 -1.74 8.80
N LEU A 20 -2.88 -1.43 7.53
CA LEU A 20 -3.52 -0.30 6.85
C LEU A 20 -5.01 -0.55 6.59
N LYS A 21 -5.38 -1.79 6.29
CA LYS A 21 -6.79 -2.20 6.14
C LYS A 21 -7.53 -2.12 7.47
N GLU A 22 -6.92 -2.56 8.56
CA GLU A 22 -7.47 -2.42 9.92
C GLU A 22 -7.64 -0.96 10.34
N ALA A 23 -6.72 -0.09 9.91
CA ALA A 23 -6.81 1.36 10.12
C ALA A 23 -7.89 2.04 9.24
N GLY A 24 -8.58 1.30 8.36
CA GLY A 24 -9.68 1.81 7.54
C GLY A 24 -9.25 2.39 6.19
N TYR A 25 -7.99 2.19 5.77
CA TYR A 25 -7.55 2.61 4.44
C TYR A 25 -7.95 1.60 3.37
N ARG A 26 -8.29 2.11 2.19
CA ARG A 26 -8.50 1.26 1.01
C ARG A 26 -7.18 0.60 0.61
N GLN A 27 -7.21 -0.70 0.35
CA GLN A 27 -6.07 -1.49 -0.10
C GLN A 27 -6.40 -2.19 -1.42
N ARG A 28 -5.36 -2.59 -2.15
CA ARG A 28 -5.52 -3.24 -3.46
C ARG A 28 -6.20 -4.60 -3.32
N SER A 29 -6.95 -4.99 -4.34
CA SER A 29 -7.56 -6.32 -4.44
C SER A 29 -6.67 -7.28 -5.25
N ASP A 30 -5.97 -6.79 -6.27
CA ASP A 30 -5.00 -7.56 -7.05
C ASP A 30 -3.57 -7.11 -6.68
N SER A 31 -2.70 -8.08 -6.42
CA SER A 31 -1.26 -7.88 -6.23
C SER A 31 -0.56 -7.16 -7.40
N ARG A 32 -1.14 -7.18 -8.60
CA ARG A 32 -0.65 -6.49 -9.81
C ARG A 32 -0.94 -4.99 -9.80
N ASP A 33 -1.86 -4.53 -8.96
CA ASP A 33 -2.16 -3.11 -8.82
C ASP A 33 -1.01 -2.46 -8.04
N LEU A 34 -0.16 -1.73 -8.77
CA LEU A 34 1.02 -1.07 -8.21
C LEU A 34 0.72 0.32 -7.64
N VAL A 35 -0.44 0.89 -7.97
CA VAL A 35 -0.90 2.18 -7.46
C VAL A 35 -2.36 2.08 -7.07
N LEU A 36 -2.73 2.65 -5.92
CA LEU A 36 -4.12 2.76 -5.50
C LEU A 36 -4.38 4.14 -4.92
N LEU A 37 -5.43 4.79 -5.42
CA LEU A 37 -5.90 6.07 -4.92
C LEU A 37 -7.08 5.86 -3.96
N ASP A 38 -6.90 6.29 -2.72
CA ASP A 38 -7.93 6.36 -1.70
C ASP A 38 -8.43 7.81 -1.59
N ASN A 39 -9.43 8.15 -2.41
CA ASN A 39 -10.01 9.50 -2.44
C ASN A 39 -10.70 9.87 -1.13
N ASP A 40 -11.24 8.89 -0.41
CA ASP A 40 -12.00 9.12 0.82
C ASP A 40 -11.07 9.62 1.94
N ASN A 41 -9.84 9.08 1.96
CA ASN A 41 -8.80 9.46 2.92
C ASN A 41 -7.75 10.46 2.36
N GLY A 42 -7.79 10.78 1.06
CA GLY A 42 -6.81 11.65 0.40
C GLY A 42 -5.39 11.07 0.37
N VAL A 43 -5.28 9.74 0.25
CA VAL A 43 -4.04 8.97 0.29
C VAL A 43 -3.80 8.25 -1.04
N GLU A 44 -2.54 8.23 -1.46
CA GLU A 44 -2.09 7.50 -2.64
C GLU A 44 -1.06 6.44 -2.23
N PHE A 45 -1.42 5.17 -2.48
CA PHE A 45 -0.58 4.02 -2.16
C PHE A 45 0.24 3.60 -3.37
N TYR A 46 1.52 3.34 -3.15
CA TYR A 46 2.45 2.84 -4.15
C TYR A 46 3.05 1.52 -3.67
N TYR A 47 2.85 0.45 -4.43
CA TYR A 47 3.36 -0.87 -4.09
C TYR A 47 4.68 -1.12 -4.82
N LEU A 48 5.79 -0.84 -4.14
CA LEU A 48 7.14 -0.86 -4.70
C LEU A 48 7.93 -2.06 -4.18
N ARG A 49 9.03 -2.40 -4.86
CA ARG A 49 9.94 -3.44 -4.33
C ARG A 49 10.58 -2.89 -3.05
N PRO A 50 10.88 -3.72 -2.03
CA PRO A 50 11.53 -3.23 -0.80
C PRO A 50 12.78 -2.39 -1.05
N ARG A 51 13.59 -2.75 -2.06
CA ARG A 51 14.79 -2.00 -2.47
C ARG A 51 14.49 -0.61 -3.04
N ASP A 52 13.30 -0.41 -3.60
CA ASP A 52 12.88 0.88 -4.15
C ASP A 52 12.23 1.76 -3.06
N ILE A 53 12.08 1.23 -1.85
CA ILE A 53 11.53 1.91 -0.67
C ILE A 53 12.70 2.21 0.27
N ALA A 54 13.36 3.35 0.03
CA ALA A 54 14.55 3.87 0.73
C ALA A 54 15.84 3.06 0.56
#